data_AF-A0A1J0LHJ5-F1
#
_entry.id   AF-A0A1J0LHJ5-F1
#
_cell.length_a   1.000
_cell.length_b   1.000
_cell.length_c   1.000
_cell.angle_alpha   90.00
_cell.angle_beta   90.00
_cell.angle_gamma   90.00
#
_symmetry.space_group_name_H-M   'P 1'
#
loop_
_entity.id
_entity.type
_entity.pdbx_description
1 polymer ?
#
loop_
_entity_poly.entity_id
_entity_poly.type
_entity_poly.pdbx_seq_one_letter_code
_entity_poly.pdbx_strand_id
1 'polypeptide(L)' 'MNNLKKIIYSFIILLFILSLTNCANARWSTNAGVDVIWGSHGPKIRPNLSVDLYNGGRLHH' A
#
# COMPACT_ATOMS: atom_id res chain seq x y z
N MET A 1 -34.47 -7.39 23.74
CA MET A 1 -34.19 -7.23 22.29
C MET A 1 -33.40 -5.96 21.94
N ASN A 2 -33.60 -4.82 22.63
CA ASN A 2 -32.87 -3.58 22.34
C ASN A 2 -31.36 -3.63 22.65
N ASN A 3 -30.96 -4.36 23.70
CA ASN A 3 -29.55 -4.48 24.07
C ASN A 3 -28.75 -5.32 23.06
N LEU A 4 -29.34 -6.38 22.51
CA LEU A 4 -28.73 -7.20 21.47
C LEU A 4 -28.49 -6.38 20.18
N LYS A 5 -29.48 -5.58 19.77
CA LYS A 5 -29.36 -4.67 18.62
C LYS A 5 -28.24 -3.65 18.82
N LYS A 6 -28.12 -3.06 20.02
CA LYS A 6 -27.04 -2.12 20.35
C LYS A 6 -25.65 -2.77 20.24
N ILE A 7 -25.50 -4.01 20.69
CA ILE A 7 -24.24 -4.76 20.58
C ILE A 7 -23.89 -5.00 19.11
N ILE A 8 -24.86 -5.41 18.30
CA ILE A 8 -24.65 -5.65 16.86
C ILE A 8 -24.22 -4.35 16.16
N TYR A 9 -24.90 -3.22 16.42
CA TYR A 9 -24.52 -1.94 15.85
C TYR A 9 -23.13 -1.48 16.29
N SER A 10 -22.79 -1.67 17.57
CA SER A 10 -21.44 -1.42 18.09
C SER A 10 -20.38 -2.22 17.34
N PHE A 11 -20.65 -3.49 17.07
CA PHE A 11 -19.70 -4.37 16.38
C PHE A 11 -19.49 -3.96 14.92
N ILE A 12 -20.56 -3.56 14.23
CA ILE A 12 -20.50 -3.06 12.85
C ILE A 12 -19.68 -1.77 12.77
N ILE A 13 -19.89 -0.84 13.70
CA ILE A 13 -19.14 0.42 13.77
C ILE A 13 -17.65 0.15 14.00
N LEU A 14 -17.33 -0.78 14.92
CA LEU A 14 -15.95 -1.17 15.20
C LEU A 14 -15.25 -1.76 13.95
N LEU A 15 -15.93 -2.67 13.25
CA LEU A 15 -15.44 -3.26 12.00
C LEU A 15 -15.19 -2.20 10.91
N PHE A 16 -16.07 -1.22 10.80
CA PHE A 16 -15.94 -0.12 9.85
C PHE A 16 -14.74 0.79 10.15
N ILE A 17 -14.48 1.07 11.43
CA ILE A 17 -13.29 1.85 11.82
C ILE A 17 -12.00 1.07 11.51
N LEU A 18 -11.99 -0.25 11.75
CA LEU A 18 -10.84 -1.11 11.48
C LEU A 18 -10.52 -1.26 9.98
N SER A 19 -11.53 -1.24 9.10
CA SER A 19 -11.27 -1.28 7.65
C SER A 19 -10.69 0.04 7.15
N LEU A 20 -11.21 1.17 7.63
CA LEU A 20 -10.69 2.50 7.29
C LEU A 20 -9.24 2.70 7.73
N THR A 21 -8.85 2.22 8.91
CA THR A 21 -7.45 2.34 9.37
C THR A 21 -6.51 1.49 8.52
N ASN A 22 -6.91 0.31 8.07
CA ASN A 22 -6.07 -0.50 7.17
C ASN A 22 -5.95 0.14 5.77
N CYS A 23 -7.04 0.69 5.22
CA CYS A 23 -6.99 1.39 3.94
C CYS A 23 -6.18 2.70 4.03
N ALA A 24 -6.24 3.43 5.14
CA ALA A 24 -5.45 4.65 5.35
C ALA A 24 -3.94 4.40 5.46
N ASN A 25 -3.52 3.16 5.74
CA ASN A 25 -2.12 2.75 5.76
C ASN A 25 -1.62 2.24 4.40
N ALA A 26 -2.46 2.22 3.37
CA ALA A 26 -2.02 1.97 2.00
C ALA A 26 -1.09 3.10 1.56
N ARG A 27 0.16 2.75 1.29
CA ARG A 27 1.15 3.69 0.77
C ARG A 27 1.40 3.35 -0.68
N TRP A 28 1.58 4.40 -1.46
CA TRP A 28 1.94 4.33 -2.86
C TRP A 28 3.31 4.98 -3.00
N SER A 29 4.15 4.39 -3.84
CA SER A 29 5.48 4.91 -4.17
C SER A 29 5.62 4.97 -5.68
N THR A 30 6.20 6.06 -6.17
CA THR A 30 6.57 6.20 -7.57
C THR A 30 8.08 6.24 -7.66
N ASN A 31 8.67 5.36 -8.46
CA ASN A 31 10.10 5.37 -8.71
C ASN A 31 10.34 5.68 -10.20
N ALA A 32 11.20 6.65 -10.46
CA ALA A 32 11.63 7.03 -11.80
C ALA A 32 13.15 6.95 -11.84
N GLY A 33 13.68 6.17 -12.77
CA GLY A 33 15.10 5.89 -12.87
C GLY A 33 15.55 5.66 -14.30
N VAL A 34 16.85 5.50 -14.46
CA VAL A 34 17.47 5.18 -15.74
C VAL A 34 18.40 3.99 -15.53
N ASP A 35 18.07 2.88 -16.17
CA ASP A 35 18.88 1.68 -16.14
C ASP A 35 19.96 1.80 -17.24
N VAL A 36 21.22 1.76 -16.81
CA VAL A 36 22.37 1.73 -17.73
C VAL A 36 22.90 0.31 -17.80
N ILE A 37 22.68 -0.33 -18.94
CA ILE A 37 23.14 -1.70 -19.20
C ILE A 37 24.45 -1.61 -19.98
N TRP A 38 25.55 -2.04 -19.35
CA TRP A 38 26.87 -2.14 -19.97
C TRP A 38 27.04 -3.52 -20.61
N GLY A 39 27.40 -3.56 -21.90
CA GLY A 39 27.66 -4.82 -22.61
C GLY A 39 28.69 -4.66 -23.73
N SER A 40 29.03 -5.77 -24.38
CA SER A 40 30.02 -5.83 -25.46
C SER A 40 29.71 -4.96 -26.68
N HIS A 41 28.48 -4.46 -26.79
CA HIS A 41 28.02 -3.57 -27.85
C HIS A 41 27.77 -2.12 -27.37
N GLY A 42 28.41 -1.72 -26.26
CA GLY A 42 28.31 -0.37 -25.69
C GLY A 42 27.17 -0.20 -24.66
N PRO A 43 27.11 0.98 -23.99
CA PRO A 43 26.08 1.28 -23.01
C PRO A 43 24.71 1.42 -23.66
N LYS A 44 23.71 0.71 -23.12
CA LYS A 44 22.30 0.90 -23.47
C LYS A 44 21.61 1.58 -22.31
N ILE A 45 21.00 2.73 -22.59
CA ILE A 45 20.25 3.52 -21.61
C ILE A 45 18.76 3.18 -21.79
N ARG A 46 18.10 2.75 -20.71
CA ARG A 46 16.66 2.49 -20.70
C ARG A 46 15.99 3.28 -19.58
N PRO A 47 15.05 4.19 -19.87
CA PRO A 47 14.25 4.81 -18.82
C PRO A 47 13.35 3.75 -18.20
N ASN A 48 13.19 3.83 -16.88
CA ASN A 48 12.32 2.96 -16.11
C ASN A 48 11.41 3.82 -15.21
N LEU A 49 10.13 3.48 -15.21
CA LEU A 49 9.12 4.08 -14.35
C LEU A 49 8.33 2.95 -13.71
N SER A 50 8.40 2.86 -12.39
CA SER A 50 7.62 1.88 -11.62
C SER A 50 6.67 2.59 -10.65
N VAL A 51 5.52 1.96 -10.45
CA VAL A 51 4.52 2.37 -9.46
C VAL A 51 4.28 1.18 -8.56
N ASP A 52 4.61 1.33 -7.29
CA ASP A 52 4.48 0.28 -6.29
C ASP A 52 3.36 0.66 -5.32
N LEU A 53 2.38 -0.24 -5.17
CA LEU A 53 1.31 -0.14 -4.20
C LEU A 53 1.53 -1.20 -3.13
N TYR A 54 1.74 -0.79 -1.88
CA TYR A 54 1.96 -1.73 -0.79
C TYR A 54 1.01 -1.46 0.37
N ASN A 55 0.38 -2.54 0.84
CA ASN A 55 -0.47 -2.56 2.01
C ASN A 55 0.28 -3.34 3.11
N GLY A 56 1.25 -2.69 3.75
CA GLY A 56 2.16 -3.32 4.70
C GLY A 56 2.61 -2.34 5.76
N GLY A 57 2.30 -2.66 7.02
CA GLY A 57 2.66 -1.87 8.20
C GLY A 57 4.15 -1.53 8.26
N ARG A 58 4.46 -0.45 8.98
CA ARG A 58 5.82 0.07 9.18
C ARG A 58 6.82 -1.07 9.43
N LEU A 59 7.70 -1.32 8.46
CA LEU A 59 8.99 -1.94 8.76
C LEU A 59 9.74 -0.93 9.63
N HIS A 60 9.63 -1.08 10.94
CA HIS A 60 10.52 -0.44 11.89
C HIS A 60 11.94 -0.94 11.55
N HIS A 61 12.75 -0.01 11.03
CA HIS A 61 14.19 -0.15 10.94
C HIS A 61 14.81 -0.23 12.34
#